data_AF-A0A6B0TXW7-F1
#
_entry.id   AF-A0A6B0TXW7-F1
#
_cell.length_a   1.000
_cell.length_b   1.000
_cell.length_c   1.000
_cell.angle_alpha   90.00
_cell.angle_beta   90.00
_cell.angle_gamma   90.00
#
_symmetry.space_group_name_H-M   'P 1'
#
loop_
_entity.id
_entity.type
_entity.pdbx_description
1 polymer ?
#
loop_
_entity_poly.entity_id
_entity_poly.type
_entity_poly.pdbx_seq_one_letter_code
_entity_poly.pdbx_strand_id
1 'polypeptide(L)'
;MVDIVDAETRSRMMRSIRGKDTKPELLLRRALHARGFRYRLHQKGLPGRPDLVFPKYRAAVFVHGCFWHRHPGCPKATTPATREDFWQSKFAENIARDRRNIDQLQSAGWRILVVWECELARDALAPTVQRVSDWLMEHPTA
;
A
#
# COMPACT_ATOMS: atom_id res chain seq x y z
N MET A 1 21.88 16.24 6.04
CA MET A 1 22.06 15.60 4.72
C MET A 1 21.26 16.43 3.72
N VAL A 2 21.94 17.01 2.72
CA VAL A 2 21.36 17.99 1.78
C VAL A 2 20.32 17.30 0.90
N ASP A 3 19.18 17.97 0.66
CA ASP A 3 18.17 17.48 -0.26
C ASP A 3 18.80 17.26 -1.65
N ILE A 4 18.71 16.03 -2.16
CA ILE A 4 19.33 15.59 -3.43
C ILE A 4 18.74 16.36 -4.63
N VAL A 5 17.59 17.01 -4.45
CA VAL A 5 16.84 17.71 -5.50
C VAL A 5 16.43 19.11 -5.04
N ASP A 6 16.47 20.08 -5.94
CA ASP A 6 16.04 21.44 -5.66
C ASP A 6 14.52 21.53 -5.38
N ALA A 7 14.08 22.65 -4.81
CA ALA A 7 12.70 22.84 -4.39
C ALA A 7 11.68 22.75 -5.55
N GLU A 8 12.05 23.20 -6.75
CA GLU A 8 11.21 23.16 -7.94
C GLU A 8 11.07 21.73 -8.45
N THR A 9 12.18 20.98 -8.51
CA THR A 9 12.17 19.55 -8.84
C THR A 9 11.35 18.75 -7.84
N ARG A 10 11.49 19.00 -6.54
CA ARG A 10 10.63 18.39 -5.50
C ARG A 10 9.16 18.72 -5.70
N SER A 11 8.83 19.98 -6.00
CA SER A 11 7.44 20.40 -6.25
C SER A 11 6.84 19.72 -7.49
N ARG A 12 7.61 19.57 -8.58
CA ARG A 12 7.21 18.80 -9.77
C ARG A 12 7.02 17.30 -9.47
N MET A 13 7.93 16.71 -8.70
CA MET A 13 7.83 15.31 -8.25
C MET A 13 6.56 15.11 -7.41
N MET A 14 6.33 15.94 -6.40
CA MET A 14 5.16 15.85 -5.52
C MET A 14 3.84 16.01 -6.28
N ARG A 15 3.78 16.89 -7.29
CA ARG A 15 2.60 17.02 -8.18
C ARG A 15 2.36 15.79 -9.05
N SER A 16 3.41 15.03 -9.33
CA SER A 16 3.35 13.84 -10.19
C SER A 16 3.01 12.56 -9.41
N ILE A 17 3.03 12.59 -8.07
CA ILE A 17 2.62 11.48 -7.22
C ILE A 17 1.10 11.34 -7.29
N ARG A 18 0.65 10.34 -8.06
CA ARG A 18 -0.76 9.98 -8.15
C ARG A 18 -1.13 9.09 -6.96
N GLY A 19 -2.26 9.38 -6.32
CA GLY A 19 -2.79 8.58 -5.21
C GLY A 19 -3.53 7.30 -5.61
N LYS A 20 -3.49 6.90 -6.88
CA LYS A 20 -4.14 5.70 -7.44
C LYS A 20 -3.43 5.24 -8.72
N ASP A 21 -3.59 3.98 -9.06
CA ASP A 21 -3.02 3.36 -10.27
C ASP A 21 -1.51 3.54 -10.33
N THR A 22 -0.86 3.40 -9.17
CA THR A 22 0.59 3.49 -9.08
C THR A 22 1.23 2.30 -9.80
N LYS A 23 2.47 2.46 -10.30
CA LYS A 23 3.22 1.36 -10.94
C LYS A 23 3.24 0.07 -10.09
N PRO A 24 3.54 0.08 -8.77
CA PRO A 24 3.53 -1.14 -7.96
C PRO A 24 2.14 -1.78 -7.87
N GLU A 25 1.10 -0.97 -7.69
CA GLU A 25 -0.30 -1.43 -7.65
C GLU A 25 -0.72 -2.12 -8.97
N LEU A 26 -0.36 -1.54 -10.12
CA LEU A 26 -0.59 -2.14 -11.44
C LEU A 26 0.14 -3.47 -11.64
N LEU A 27 1.37 -3.59 -11.13
CA LEU A 27 2.14 -4.85 -11.20
C LEU A 27 1.47 -5.96 -10.40
N LEU A 28 1.08 -5.68 -9.15
CA LEU A 28 0.38 -6.64 -8.30
C LEU A 28 -0.95 -7.08 -8.92
N ARG A 29 -1.73 -6.11 -9.44
CA ARG A 29 -2.99 -6.34 -10.16
C ARG A 29 -2.83 -7.33 -11.30
N ARG A 30 -1.90 -7.07 -12.21
CA ARG A 30 -1.66 -7.92 -13.38
C ARG A 30 -1.21 -9.31 -12.97
N ALA A 31 -0.32 -9.41 -11.99
CA ALA A 31 0.22 -10.69 -11.53
C ALA A 31 -0.84 -11.56 -10.84
N LEU A 32 -1.69 -10.98 -9.99
CA LEU A 32 -2.80 -11.71 -9.35
C LEU A 32 -3.88 -12.11 -10.34
N HIS A 33 -4.21 -11.23 -11.29
CA HIS A 33 -5.15 -11.55 -12.36
C HIS A 33 -4.65 -12.69 -13.26
N ALA A 34 -3.35 -12.72 -13.59
CA ALA A 34 -2.73 -13.81 -14.34
C ALA A 34 -2.80 -15.16 -13.59
N ARG A 35 -2.81 -15.13 -12.25
CA ARG A 35 -3.04 -16.30 -11.39
C ARG A 35 -4.52 -16.66 -11.20
N GLY A 36 -5.46 -15.97 -11.89
CA GLY A 36 -6.88 -16.27 -11.85
C GLY A 36 -7.67 -15.61 -10.71
N PHE A 37 -7.03 -14.79 -9.87
CA PHE A 37 -7.73 -14.07 -8.81
C PHE A 37 -8.56 -12.91 -9.39
N ARG A 38 -9.83 -12.84 -8.98
CA ARG A 38 -10.75 -11.74 -9.34
C ARG A 38 -10.89 -10.80 -8.16
N TYR A 39 -10.65 -9.52 -8.40
CA TYR A 39 -10.75 -8.44 -7.42
C TYR A 39 -11.65 -7.31 -7.91
N ARG A 40 -12.14 -6.52 -6.96
CA ARG A 40 -12.77 -5.23 -7.20
C ARG A 40 -11.80 -4.12 -6.82
N LEU A 41 -11.81 -3.04 -7.58
CA LEU A 41 -10.98 -1.87 -7.33
C LEU A 41 -11.81 -0.78 -6.66
N HIS A 42 -11.18 -0.02 -5.76
CA HIS A 42 -11.70 1.24 -5.23
C HIS A 42 -13.16 1.14 -4.74
N GLN A 43 -13.47 0.11 -3.95
CA GLN A 43 -14.83 -0.07 -3.42
C GLN A 43 -15.15 1.06 -2.45
N LYS A 44 -15.93 2.05 -2.93
CA LYS A 44 -16.30 3.27 -2.17
C LYS A 44 -17.02 2.99 -0.84
N GLY A 45 -17.57 1.79 -0.68
CA GLY A 45 -18.27 1.37 0.54
C GLY A 45 -17.39 0.76 1.62
N LEU A 46 -16.06 0.69 1.44
CA LEU A 46 -15.13 0.14 2.43
C LEU A 46 -14.23 1.23 3.04
N PRO A 47 -14.02 1.22 4.37
CA PRO A 47 -13.09 2.11 5.05
C PRO A 47 -11.69 2.05 4.42
N GLY A 48 -11.05 3.21 4.28
CA GLY A 48 -9.70 3.31 3.71
C GLY A 48 -9.54 3.04 2.21
N ARG A 49 -10.62 2.68 1.50
CA ARG A 49 -10.61 2.40 0.06
C ARG A 49 -9.47 1.44 -0.34
N PRO A 50 -9.56 0.15 0.04
CA PRO A 50 -8.53 -0.82 -0.29
C PRO A 50 -8.23 -0.85 -1.79
N ASP A 51 -6.95 -1.03 -2.14
CA ASP A 51 -6.50 -1.09 -3.53
C ASP A 51 -7.09 -2.29 -4.27
N LEU A 52 -7.15 -3.43 -3.59
CA LEU A 52 -7.73 -4.68 -4.10
C LEU A 52 -8.66 -5.28 -3.07
N VAL A 53 -9.91 -5.50 -3.47
CA VAL A 53 -10.90 -6.18 -2.64
C VAL A 53 -11.23 -7.53 -3.26
N PHE A 54 -11.21 -8.57 -2.46
CA PHE A 54 -11.53 -9.94 -2.86
C PHE A 54 -12.76 -10.44 -2.08
N PRO A 55 -13.98 -10.17 -2.57
CA PRO A 55 -15.21 -10.55 -1.86
C PRO A 55 -15.32 -12.05 -1.58
N LYS A 56 -14.86 -12.90 -2.50
CA LYS A 56 -14.87 -14.37 -2.35
C LYS A 56 -14.08 -14.85 -1.12
N TYR A 57 -12.98 -14.16 -0.80
CA TYR A 57 -12.09 -14.52 0.31
C TYR A 57 -12.31 -13.65 1.55
N ARG A 58 -13.33 -12.77 1.52
CA ARG A 58 -13.57 -11.72 2.52
C ARG A 58 -12.28 -10.98 2.89
N ALA A 59 -11.49 -10.65 1.86
CA ALA A 59 -10.16 -10.09 2.03
C ALA A 59 -9.98 -8.73 1.33
N ALA A 60 -9.21 -7.84 1.95
CA ALA A 60 -8.81 -6.54 1.42
C ALA A 60 -7.28 -6.45 1.44
N VAL A 61 -6.69 -6.05 0.32
CA VAL A 61 -5.24 -5.85 0.18
C VAL A 61 -4.97 -4.37 -0.04
N PHE A 62 -4.07 -3.83 0.79
CA PHE A 62 -3.56 -2.46 0.68
C PHE A 62 -2.16 -2.48 0.09
N VAL A 63 -1.89 -1.58 -0.85
CA VAL A 63 -0.57 -1.36 -1.45
C VAL A 63 0.00 -0.08 -0.86
N HIS A 64 0.87 -0.21 0.14
CA HIS A 64 1.44 0.94 0.84
C HIS A 64 2.76 1.39 0.22
N GLY A 65 2.85 2.68 -0.10
CA GLY A 65 4.11 3.34 -0.37
C GLY A 65 4.99 3.38 0.88
N CYS A 66 6.23 2.92 0.77
CA CYS A 66 7.15 2.78 1.90
C CYS A 66 7.47 4.14 2.53
N PHE A 67 7.56 5.17 1.70
CA PHE A 67 7.79 6.54 2.13
C PHE A 67 6.61 7.12 2.92
N TRP A 68 5.38 6.97 2.42
CA TRP A 68 4.18 7.62 2.98
C TRP A 68 3.66 6.95 4.25
N HIS A 69 3.77 5.62 4.32
CA HIS A 69 3.24 4.79 5.41
C HIS A 69 4.35 4.29 6.34
N ARG A 70 5.59 4.76 6.15
CA ARG A 70 6.76 4.50 7.02
C ARG A 70 7.05 3.01 7.21
N HIS A 71 7.37 2.31 6.12
CA HIS A 71 7.76 0.90 6.19
C HIS A 71 8.98 0.71 7.11
N PRO A 72 8.87 -0.03 8.23
CA PRO A 72 9.98 -0.21 9.15
C PRO A 72 11.17 -0.92 8.49
N GLY A 73 12.39 -0.43 8.72
CA GLY A 73 13.62 -1.01 8.17
C GLY A 73 13.80 -0.87 6.65
N CYS A 74 12.94 -0.11 5.97
CA CYS A 74 13.02 0.05 4.51
C CYS A 74 13.87 1.28 4.12
N PRO A 75 14.86 1.14 3.22
CA PRO A 75 15.67 2.26 2.75
C PRO A 75 14.86 3.30 1.94
N LYS A 76 13.66 2.95 1.48
CA LYS A 76 12.74 3.87 0.80
C LYS A 76 11.92 4.75 1.76
N ALA A 77 11.89 4.42 3.06
CA ALA A 77 11.19 5.19 4.08
C ALA A 77 12.07 6.35 4.61
N THR A 78 12.66 7.12 3.71
CA THR A 78 13.53 8.25 4.09
C THR A 78 12.72 9.41 4.66
N THR A 79 13.32 10.20 5.53
CA THR A 79 12.71 11.44 6.05
C THR A 79 13.37 12.62 5.35
N PRO A 80 12.61 13.48 4.66
CA PRO A 80 13.14 14.73 4.12
C PRO A 80 13.73 15.60 5.22
N ALA A 81 14.96 16.10 5.03
CA ALA A 81 15.59 17.02 5.98
C ALA A 81 14.92 18.41 6.02
N THR A 82 14.17 18.76 4.97
CA THR A 82 13.43 20.02 4.89
C THR A 82 12.01 19.86 5.42
N ARG A 83 11.59 20.80 6.30
CA ARG A 83 10.27 20.82 6.95
C ARG A 83 9.97 19.54 7.75
N GLU A 84 10.92 19.12 8.57
CA GLU A 84 10.85 17.88 9.34
C GLU A 84 9.55 17.78 10.15
N ASP A 85 9.17 18.81 10.91
CA ASP A 85 7.95 18.82 11.73
C ASP A 85 6.67 18.57 10.91
N PHE A 86 6.61 19.15 9.70
CA PHE A 86 5.50 18.94 8.78
C PHE A 86 5.44 17.50 8.30
N TRP A 87 6.59 16.91 7.94
CA TRP A 87 6.67 15.53 7.48
C TRP A 87 6.35 14.55 8.60
N GLN A 88 6.89 14.74 9.81
CA GLN A 88 6.60 13.91 10.98
C GLN A 88 5.10 13.92 11.30
N SER A 89 4.48 15.12 11.34
CA SER A 89 3.05 15.25 11.57
C SER A 89 2.23 14.56 10.46
N LYS A 90 2.64 14.72 9.20
CA LYS A 90 1.96 14.09 8.05
C LYS A 90 2.07 12.57 8.07
N PHE A 91 3.24 12.02 8.42
CA PHE A 91 3.43 10.59 8.55
C PHE A 91 2.61 10.02 9.70
N ALA A 92 2.59 10.70 10.85
CA ALA A 92 1.77 10.31 12.00
C ALA A 92 0.28 10.29 11.65
N GLU A 93 -0.22 11.31 10.94
CA GLU A 93 -1.62 11.35 10.49
C GLU A 93 -1.94 10.19 9.52
N ASN A 94 -1.06 9.89 8.58
CA ASN A 94 -1.23 8.77 7.66
C ASN A 94 -1.32 7.44 8.41
N ILE A 95 -0.35 7.16 9.29
CA ILE A 95 -0.34 5.92 10.10
C ILE A 95 -1.60 5.82 10.97
N ALA A 96 -2.03 6.91 11.60
CA ALA A 96 -3.24 6.94 12.40
C ALA A 96 -4.51 6.72 11.55
N ARG A 97 -4.53 7.23 10.32
CA ARG A 97 -5.61 6.97 9.37
C ARG A 97 -5.63 5.51 8.92
N ASP A 98 -4.47 4.92 8.60
CA ASP A 98 -4.37 3.53 8.17
C ASP A 98 -4.84 2.58 9.26
N ARG A 99 -4.38 2.78 10.50
CA ARG A 99 -4.81 2.00 11.66
C ARG A 99 -6.34 2.05 11.83
N ARG A 100 -6.93 3.25 11.79
CA ARG A 100 -8.40 3.39 11.88
C ARG A 100 -9.15 2.65 10.76
N ASN A 101 -8.62 2.65 9.54
CA ASN A 101 -9.25 1.97 8.42
C ASN A 101 -9.13 0.44 8.55
N ILE A 102 -7.96 -0.03 8.97
CA ILE A 102 -7.68 -1.45 9.24
C ILE A 102 -8.61 -1.95 10.34
N ASP A 103 -8.71 -1.24 11.45
CA ASP A 103 -9.56 -1.62 12.59
C ASP A 103 -11.04 -1.70 12.19
N GLN A 104 -11.54 -0.75 11.40
CA GLN A 104 -12.93 -0.77 10.90
C GLN A 104 -13.19 -1.95 9.95
N LEU A 105 -12.25 -2.26 9.06
CA LEU A 105 -12.36 -3.38 8.15
C LEU A 105 -12.33 -4.73 8.90
N GLN A 106 -11.42 -4.88 9.84
CA GLN A 106 -11.34 -6.06 10.72
C GLN A 106 -12.64 -6.23 11.51
N SER A 107 -13.17 -5.15 12.09
CA SER A 107 -14.45 -5.15 12.81
C SER A 107 -15.63 -5.54 11.91
N ALA A 108 -15.56 -5.21 10.62
CA ALA A 108 -16.54 -5.64 9.61
C ALA A 108 -16.29 -7.07 9.08
N GLY A 109 -15.38 -7.82 9.71
CA GLY A 109 -15.04 -9.20 9.39
C GLY A 109 -14.20 -9.37 8.14
N TRP A 110 -13.46 -8.33 7.72
CA TRP A 110 -12.54 -8.42 6.59
C TRP A 110 -11.14 -8.83 7.04
N ARG A 111 -10.56 -9.77 6.30
CA ARG A 111 -9.13 -10.09 6.39
C ARG A 111 -8.35 -9.00 5.67
N ILE A 112 -7.22 -8.59 6.23
CA ILE A 112 -6.43 -7.49 5.70
C ILE A 112 -5.01 -7.94 5.47
N LEU A 113 -4.47 -7.61 4.30
CA LEU A 113 -3.06 -7.78 3.98
C LEU A 113 -2.49 -6.46 3.48
N VAL A 114 -1.37 -6.05 4.06
CA VAL A 114 -0.60 -4.92 3.56
C VAL A 114 0.57 -5.45 2.74
N VAL A 115 0.72 -4.92 1.53
CA VAL A 115 1.84 -5.19 0.63
C VAL A 115 2.58 -3.88 0.39
N TRP A 116 3.88 -3.88 0.65
CA TRP A 116 4.68 -2.67 0.52
C TRP A 116 5.23 -2.50 -0.90
N GLU A 117 5.40 -1.25 -1.35
CA GLU A 117 5.92 -0.98 -2.70
C GLU A 117 7.31 -1.60 -2.96
N CYS A 118 8.14 -1.79 -1.91
CA CYS A 118 9.45 -2.38 -2.04
C CYS A 118 9.36 -3.88 -2.33
N GLU A 119 8.30 -4.54 -1.87
CA GLU A 119 8.00 -5.94 -2.14
C GLU A 119 7.43 -6.15 -3.55
N LEU A 120 7.07 -5.06 -4.24
CA LEU A 120 6.55 -5.06 -5.62
C LEU A 120 7.59 -4.61 -6.65
N ALA A 121 8.85 -4.42 -6.21
CA ALA A 121 9.98 -4.25 -7.10
C ALA A 121 10.21 -5.54 -7.92
N ARG A 122 10.89 -5.41 -9.07
CA ARG A 122 11.06 -6.49 -10.06
C ARG A 122 11.50 -7.83 -9.42
N ASP A 123 12.47 -7.79 -8.52
CA ASP A 123 13.07 -8.99 -7.93
C ASP A 123 12.21 -9.59 -6.81
N ALA A 124 11.38 -8.78 -6.15
CA ALA A 124 10.50 -9.21 -5.06
C ALA A 124 9.07 -9.54 -5.54
N LEU A 125 8.69 -9.17 -6.77
CA LEU A 125 7.32 -9.30 -7.25
C LEU A 125 6.82 -10.75 -7.26
N ALA A 126 7.60 -11.69 -7.81
CA ALA A 126 7.21 -13.08 -7.90
C ALA A 126 6.94 -13.74 -6.53
N PRO A 127 7.86 -13.65 -5.54
CA PRO A 127 7.61 -14.21 -4.21
C PRO A 127 6.49 -13.48 -3.47
N THR A 128 6.36 -12.16 -3.62
CA THR A 128 5.27 -11.40 -3.00
C THR A 128 3.91 -11.82 -3.53
N VAL A 129 3.77 -11.99 -4.85
CA VAL A 129 2.49 -12.42 -5.42
C VAL A 129 2.19 -13.86 -5.01
N GLN A 130 3.21 -14.73 -4.86
CA GLN A 130 3.01 -16.07 -4.33
C GLN A 130 2.48 -16.02 -2.90
N ARG A 131 3.14 -15.30 -2.00
CA ARG A 131 2.72 -15.08 -0.61
C ARG A 131 1.30 -14.54 -0.49
N VAL A 132 0.94 -13.55 -1.31
CA VAL A 132 -0.42 -12.98 -1.34
C VAL A 132 -1.42 -14.01 -1.81
N SER A 133 -1.07 -14.81 -2.82
CA SER A 133 -1.95 -15.85 -3.36
C SER A 133 -2.21 -16.93 -2.32
N ASP A 134 -1.16 -17.41 -1.66
CA ASP A 134 -1.23 -18.43 -0.61
C ASP A 134 -2.07 -17.94 0.56
N TRP A 135 -1.82 -16.71 1.03
CA TRP A 135 -2.62 -16.10 2.09
C TRP A 135 -4.10 -15.96 1.71
N LEU A 136 -4.42 -15.60 0.46
CA LEU A 136 -5.82 -15.53 -0.01
C LEU A 136 -6.49 -16.91 -0.01
N MET A 137 -5.74 -17.98 -0.31
CA MET A 137 -6.23 -19.36 -0.36
C MET A 137 -6.29 -20.03 1.01
N GLU A 138 -5.44 -19.63 1.95
CA GLU A 138 -5.55 -20.01 3.36
C GLU A 138 -6.85 -19.43 3.92
N HIS A 139 -7.90 -20.24 3.88
CA HIS A 139 -9.17 -19.93 4.53
C HIS A 139 -8.96 -19.95 6.05
N PRO A 140 -9.51 -18.98 6.82
CA PRO A 140 -9.87 -19.29 8.19
C PRO A 140 -10.98 -20.33 8.09
N THR A 141 -10.66 -21.60 8.32
CA THR A 141 -11.66 -22.58 8.73
C THR A 141 -12.43 -21.98 9.89
N ALA A 142 -13.75 -21.96 9.70
CA ALA A 142 -14.84 -21.59 10.61
C ALA A 142 -14.47 -21.26 12.07
#